data_AF-A0A1H9AYT0-F1
#
_entry.id   AF-A0A1H9AYT0-F1
#
_cell.length_a   1.000
_cell.length_b   1.000
_cell.length_c   1.000
_cell.angle_alpha   90.00
_cell.angle_beta   90.00
_cell.angle_gamma   90.00
#
_symmetry.space_group_name_H-M   'P 1'
#
loop_
_entity.id
_entity.type
_entity.pdbx_description
1 polymer ?
#
loop_
_entity_poly.entity_id
_entity_poly.type
_entity_poly.pdbx_seq_one_letter_code
_entity_poly.pdbx_strand_id
1 'polypeptide(L)'
;MSNTVKANQWLRRFQLDITSNSRRVYANGRQQVEITVTLEPRNGQTISRESLNSLTLVQIDDEGNPRVLDHPDLYAHTQRDERFVYHNASGSAPSALMASSSNAIHRRFYVSSKRPGGTLSQIHAAIWMDEDHLFVTNAEPFKSSVVIESIAPVPAHKDLFQLSVESPLKYKLPSLNLNYWDDEFEETAGYFGFTDPRTVMVESRALATPASHAIYEMNAWAHALISFQLTNDYSQHRKVTVYEVGQPFTVKSPDSDRAYHQRPGHMLIHLYARRFYNRHYSSSESRRSIWNVIDQHGNAYEVEFSVAEAGKHVSFTVNANNA
;
A
#
# COMPACT_ATOMS: atom_id res chain seq x y z
N MET A 1 -39.12 32.02 -9.85
CA MET A 1 -39.48 30.60 -9.64
C MET A 1 -38.59 30.07 -8.54
N SER A 2 -39.09 29.33 -7.54
CA SER A 2 -38.22 28.86 -6.44
C SER A 2 -37.25 27.79 -6.93
N ASN A 3 -36.06 27.71 -6.31
CA ASN A 3 -35.02 26.75 -6.70
C ASN A 3 -35.54 25.30 -6.65
N THR A 4 -36.38 24.97 -5.65
CA THR A 4 -37.06 23.67 -5.52
C THR A 4 -37.96 23.32 -6.70
N VAL A 5 -38.72 24.28 -7.25
CA VAL A 5 -39.59 24.04 -8.40
C VAL A 5 -38.75 23.77 -9.64
N LYS A 6 -37.67 24.54 -9.85
CA LYS A 6 -36.75 24.34 -10.98
C LYS A 6 -36.03 22.98 -10.87
N ALA A 7 -35.57 22.61 -9.68
CA ALA A 7 -34.96 21.31 -9.39
C ALA A 7 -35.87 20.15 -9.77
N ASN A 8 -37.13 20.20 -9.33
CA ASN A 8 -38.12 19.15 -9.60
C ASN A 8 -38.53 19.12 -11.08
N GLN A 9 -38.49 20.24 -11.80
CA GLN A 9 -38.76 20.27 -13.23
C GLN A 9 -37.62 19.66 -14.05
N TRP A 10 -36.37 19.84 -13.59
CA TRP A 10 -35.18 19.37 -14.29
C TRP A 10 -34.90 17.88 -14.05
N LEU A 11 -34.77 17.48 -12.77
CA LEU A 11 -34.41 16.12 -12.40
C LEU A 11 -35.61 15.37 -11.81
N ARG A 12 -35.77 14.12 -12.22
CA ARG A 12 -36.67 13.15 -11.60
C ARG A 12 -36.02 12.49 -10.38
N ARG A 13 -34.71 12.23 -10.44
CA ARG A 13 -33.93 11.59 -9.39
C ARG A 13 -32.57 12.26 -9.24
N PHE A 14 -32.19 12.50 -7.99
CA PHE A 14 -30.85 12.89 -7.60
C PHE A 14 -30.55 12.23 -6.25
N GLN A 15 -29.82 11.12 -6.28
CA GLN A 15 -29.64 10.24 -5.13
C GLN A 15 -28.18 9.77 -5.02
N LEU A 16 -27.73 9.52 -3.80
CA LEU A 16 -26.45 8.91 -3.48
C LEU A 16 -26.67 7.56 -2.81
N ASP A 17 -25.86 6.59 -3.18
CA ASP A 17 -25.84 5.26 -2.58
C ASP A 17 -24.39 4.80 -2.37
N ILE A 18 -24.14 4.08 -1.27
CA ILE A 18 -22.85 3.38 -1.07
C ILE A 18 -22.92 2.07 -1.84
N THR A 19 -22.05 1.94 -2.84
CA THR A 19 -22.00 0.79 -3.75
C THR A 19 -20.77 -0.10 -3.51
N SER A 20 -19.88 0.28 -2.60
CA SER A 20 -18.94 -0.66 -1.99
C SER A 20 -19.64 -1.58 -0.97
N ASN A 21 -19.00 -2.70 -0.65
CA ASN A 21 -19.43 -3.67 0.36
C ASN A 21 -19.44 -3.14 1.81
N SER A 22 -18.94 -1.92 2.03
CA SER A 22 -18.85 -1.29 3.34
C SER A 22 -18.95 0.22 3.22
N ARG A 23 -19.52 0.84 4.27
CA ARG A 23 -19.50 2.28 4.51
C ARG A 23 -18.34 2.73 5.42
N ARG A 24 -17.54 1.77 5.88
CA ARG A 24 -16.38 2.00 6.75
C ARG A 24 -15.12 2.17 5.93
N VAL A 25 -14.24 3.04 6.40
CA VAL A 25 -12.93 3.28 5.81
C VAL A 25 -11.90 3.52 6.90
N TYR A 26 -10.73 2.92 6.78
CA TYR A 26 -9.63 3.25 7.68
C TYR A 26 -9.27 4.73 7.56
N ALA A 27 -8.98 5.35 8.70
CA ALA A 27 -8.55 6.74 8.85
C ALA A 27 -7.10 6.95 8.37
N ASN A 28 -6.72 6.35 7.24
CA ASN A 28 -5.36 6.35 6.71
C ASN A 28 -5.22 7.18 5.43
N GLY A 29 -6.33 7.73 4.91
CA GLY A 29 -6.34 8.50 3.66
C GLY A 29 -5.80 7.69 2.48
N ARG A 30 -6.13 6.40 2.39
CA ARG A 30 -5.75 5.55 1.26
C ARG A 30 -6.88 4.61 0.89
N GLN A 31 -7.46 3.92 1.87
CA GLN A 31 -8.64 3.11 1.61
C GLN A 31 -9.81 4.01 1.18
N GLN A 32 -10.65 3.48 0.30
CA GLN A 32 -11.76 4.22 -0.30
C GLN A 32 -13.11 3.53 -0.02
N VAL A 33 -14.19 4.32 0.00
CA VAL A 33 -15.59 3.88 -0.09
C VAL A 33 -16.11 4.30 -1.45
N GLU A 34 -16.82 3.41 -2.15
CA GLU A 34 -17.45 3.76 -3.42
C GLU A 34 -18.85 4.32 -3.18
N ILE A 35 -19.08 5.52 -3.67
CA ILE A 35 -20.38 6.20 -3.66
C ILE A 35 -20.82 6.39 -5.11
N THR A 36 -21.99 5.87 -5.45
CA THR A 36 -22.61 6.12 -6.74
C THR A 36 -23.68 7.19 -6.60
N VAL A 37 -23.55 8.24 -7.39
CA VAL A 37 -24.59 9.26 -7.58
C VAL A 37 -25.42 8.86 -8.80
N THR A 38 -26.74 8.77 -8.60
CA THR A 38 -27.72 8.51 -9.64
C THR A 38 -28.49 9.79 -9.97
N LEU A 39 -28.38 10.23 -11.22
CA LEU A 39 -29.11 11.34 -11.79
C LEU A 39 -30.11 10.80 -12.82
N GLU A 40 -31.34 11.28 -12.79
CA GLU A 40 -32.32 10.96 -13.82
C GLU A 40 -33.02 12.25 -14.25
N PRO A 41 -32.89 12.69 -15.51
CA PRO A 41 -33.61 13.86 -16.00
C PRO A 41 -35.11 13.54 -16.08
N ARG A 42 -35.96 14.57 -15.92
CA ARG A 42 -37.39 14.42 -16.25
C ARG A 42 -37.59 14.26 -17.76
N ASN A 43 -38.75 13.74 -18.14
CA ASN A 43 -39.12 13.58 -19.55
C ASN A 43 -39.01 14.92 -20.30
N GLY A 44 -38.31 14.91 -21.44
CA GLY A 44 -38.06 16.10 -22.25
C GLY A 44 -36.93 17.00 -21.74
N GLN A 45 -36.30 16.67 -20.60
CA GLN A 45 -35.11 17.35 -20.10
C GLN A 45 -33.84 16.56 -20.42
N THR A 46 -32.72 17.26 -20.48
CA THR A 46 -31.38 16.67 -20.64
C THR A 46 -30.44 17.25 -19.59
N ILE A 47 -29.42 16.47 -19.22
CA ILE A 47 -28.31 16.96 -18.39
C ILE A 47 -27.15 17.25 -19.33
N SER A 48 -26.70 18.50 -19.38
CA SER A 48 -25.56 18.89 -20.23
C SER A 48 -24.27 18.25 -19.75
N ARG A 49 -23.24 18.23 -20.61
CA ARG A 49 -21.93 17.70 -20.22
C ARG A 49 -21.28 18.58 -19.15
N GLU A 50 -21.47 19.88 -19.24
CA GLU A 50 -21.01 20.89 -18.30
C GLU A 50 -21.64 20.64 -16.92
N SER A 51 -22.96 20.43 -16.85
CA SER A 51 -23.64 20.06 -15.61
C SER A 51 -23.12 18.74 -15.05
N LEU A 52 -22.95 17.72 -15.88
CA LEU A 52 -22.40 16.44 -15.42
C LEU A 52 -20.97 16.54 -14.90
N ASN A 53 -20.14 17.41 -15.49
CA ASN A 53 -18.77 17.65 -15.03
C ASN A 53 -18.73 18.48 -13.73
N SER A 54 -19.78 19.26 -13.46
CA SER A 54 -19.93 20.01 -12.21
C SER A 54 -20.37 19.16 -11.02
N LEU A 55 -20.81 17.91 -11.28
CA LEU A 55 -21.26 17.01 -10.23
C LEU A 55 -20.11 16.71 -9.26
N THR A 56 -20.34 16.98 -7.98
CA THR A 56 -19.36 16.75 -6.92
C THR A 56 -20.01 16.25 -5.64
N LEU A 57 -19.21 15.70 -4.74
CA LEU A 57 -19.62 15.36 -3.39
C LEU A 57 -19.32 16.52 -2.44
N VAL A 58 -20.24 16.77 -1.51
CA VAL A 58 -20.15 17.86 -0.55
C VAL A 58 -20.50 17.40 0.87
N GLN A 59 -19.98 18.12 1.87
CA GLN A 59 -20.58 18.17 3.20
C GLN A 59 -21.30 19.50 3.39
N ILE A 60 -22.27 19.50 4.29
CA ILE A 60 -22.95 20.73 4.70
C ILE A 60 -22.25 21.20 5.97
N ASP A 61 -21.76 22.44 5.97
CA ASP A 61 -21.16 23.04 7.17
C ASP A 61 -22.24 23.51 8.17
N ASP A 62 -21.79 24.02 9.31
CA ASP A 62 -22.67 24.46 10.41
C ASP A 62 -23.55 25.65 9.99
N GLU A 63 -23.13 26.41 8.97
CA GLU A 63 -23.89 27.50 8.37
C GLU A 63 -24.87 27.03 7.29
N GLY A 64 -24.90 25.73 6.97
CA GLY A 64 -25.78 25.16 5.96
C GLY A 64 -25.23 25.24 4.53
N ASN A 65 -23.98 25.69 4.34
CA ASN A 65 -23.37 25.84 3.03
C ASN A 65 -22.71 24.53 2.56
N PRO A 66 -22.82 24.19 1.27
CA PRO A 66 -22.14 23.04 0.71
C PRO A 66 -20.63 23.30 0.57
N ARG A 67 -19.81 22.45 1.19
CA ARG A 67 -18.35 22.42 1.02
C ARG A 67 -17.94 21.16 0.27
N VAL A 68 -17.16 21.34 -0.79
CA VAL A 68 -16.65 20.23 -1.61
C VAL A 68 -15.76 19.30 -0.77
N LEU A 69 -15.81 18.00 -1.06
CA LEU A 69 -14.90 17.01 -0.49
C LEU A 69 -13.50 17.06 -1.14
N ASP A 70 -12.78 18.16 -0.93
CA ASP A 70 -11.39 18.36 -1.37
C ASP A 70 -10.43 18.64 -0.19
N HIS A 71 -10.91 18.52 1.05
CA HIS A 71 -10.15 18.78 2.27
C HIS A 71 -9.20 17.61 2.63
N PRO A 72 -8.01 17.84 3.22
CA PRO A 72 -7.04 16.78 3.54
C PRO A 72 -7.56 15.63 4.39
N ASP A 73 -8.61 15.86 5.19
CA ASP A 73 -9.14 14.87 6.14
C ASP A 73 -10.29 14.04 5.59
N LEU A 74 -10.98 14.53 4.56
CA LEU A 74 -12.08 13.82 3.90
C LEU A 74 -12.17 14.31 2.46
N TYR A 75 -11.89 13.43 1.51
CA TYR A 75 -11.72 13.81 0.12
C TYR A 75 -12.29 12.76 -0.81
N ALA A 76 -12.82 13.24 -1.94
CA ALA A 76 -13.44 12.42 -2.97
C ALA A 76 -12.59 12.40 -4.25
N HIS A 77 -12.47 11.21 -4.84
CA HIS A 77 -11.86 11.01 -6.15
C HIS A 77 -12.89 10.57 -7.18
N THR A 78 -12.61 10.84 -8.45
CA THR A 78 -13.35 10.29 -9.58
C THR A 78 -12.77 8.97 -10.11
N GLN A 79 -11.58 8.58 -9.62
CA GLN A 79 -10.89 7.34 -9.99
C GLN A 79 -10.56 6.50 -8.75
N ARG A 80 -10.67 5.18 -8.89
CA ARG A 80 -10.35 4.21 -7.85
C ARG A 80 -8.84 3.99 -7.78
N ASP A 81 -8.29 3.92 -6.57
CA ASP A 81 -6.96 3.35 -6.38
C ASP A 81 -7.10 1.83 -6.21
N GLU A 82 -6.77 1.07 -7.26
CA GLU A 82 -6.96 -0.38 -7.30
C GLU A 82 -6.01 -1.15 -6.37
N ARG A 83 -4.96 -0.49 -5.86
CA ARG A 83 -4.05 -1.09 -4.87
C ARG A 83 -4.76 -1.35 -3.55
N PHE A 84 -5.80 -0.58 -3.25
CA PHE A 84 -6.53 -0.68 -1.99
C PHE A 84 -7.87 -1.40 -2.17
N VAL A 85 -8.08 -2.42 -1.34
CA VAL A 85 -9.36 -3.13 -1.27
C VAL A 85 -10.33 -2.38 -0.38
N TYR A 86 -11.62 -2.47 -0.71
CA TYR A 86 -12.67 -1.95 0.15
C TYR A 86 -12.69 -2.69 1.49
N HIS A 87 -13.09 -1.99 2.53
CA HIS A 87 -13.24 -2.59 3.85
C HIS A 87 -14.29 -3.72 3.80
N ASN A 88 -14.00 -4.88 4.38
CA ASN A 88 -14.98 -5.96 4.46
C ASN A 88 -15.80 -5.83 5.74
N ALA A 89 -16.95 -5.15 5.69
CA ALA A 89 -17.90 -5.14 6.80
C ALA A 89 -18.82 -6.36 6.68
N SER A 90 -18.71 -7.31 7.60
CA SER A 90 -19.66 -8.41 7.72
C SER A 90 -21.06 -7.83 8.02
N GLY A 91 -21.97 -7.83 7.03
CA GLY A 91 -23.40 -7.61 7.28
C GLY A 91 -24.12 -6.56 6.44
N SER A 92 -23.44 -5.81 5.57
CA SER A 92 -24.11 -4.88 4.64
C SER A 92 -23.82 -5.29 3.20
N ALA A 93 -24.82 -5.85 2.52
CA ALA A 93 -24.75 -5.96 1.07
C ALA A 93 -24.60 -4.56 0.46
N PRO A 94 -23.80 -4.39 -0.62
CA PRO A 94 -23.79 -3.14 -1.38
C PRO A 94 -25.23 -2.73 -1.69
N SER A 95 -25.53 -1.43 -1.60
CA SER A 95 -26.88 -0.98 -1.96
C SER A 95 -27.12 -1.35 -3.41
N ALA A 96 -28.16 -2.16 -3.67
CA ALA A 96 -28.53 -2.50 -5.03
C ALA A 96 -28.92 -1.19 -5.72
N LEU A 97 -28.20 -0.81 -6.77
CA LEU A 97 -28.62 0.30 -7.63
C LEU A 97 -30.03 -0.02 -8.10
N MET A 98 -31.03 0.71 -7.58
CA MET A 98 -32.43 0.46 -7.93
C MET A 98 -32.57 0.54 -9.45
N ALA A 99 -33.35 -0.41 -10.02
CA ALA A 99 -33.56 -0.62 -11.45
C ALA A 99 -33.40 0.67 -12.27
N SER A 100 -32.29 0.72 -13.00
CA SER A 100 -31.89 1.82 -13.87
C SER A 100 -32.94 1.95 -14.98
N SER A 101 -33.65 3.08 -15.02
CA SER A 101 -34.33 3.45 -16.26
C SER A 101 -33.26 3.68 -17.33
N SER A 102 -33.60 3.53 -18.62
CA SER A 102 -32.65 3.78 -19.72
C SER A 102 -32.03 5.19 -19.71
N ASN A 103 -32.62 6.12 -18.97
CA ASN A 103 -32.22 7.52 -18.91
C ASN A 103 -31.44 7.87 -17.63
N ALA A 104 -31.24 6.91 -16.72
CA ALA A 104 -30.48 7.14 -15.50
C ALA A 104 -28.97 7.22 -15.80
N ILE A 105 -28.31 8.23 -15.26
CA ILE A 105 -26.88 8.47 -15.36
C ILE A 105 -26.26 8.17 -14.00
N HIS A 106 -25.24 7.32 -14.00
CA HIS A 106 -24.51 6.93 -12.79
C HIS A 106 -23.10 7.52 -12.82
N ARG A 107 -22.69 8.19 -11.74
CA ARG A 107 -21.33 8.70 -11.53
C ARG A 107 -20.78 8.14 -10.24
N ARG A 108 -19.58 7.57 -10.31
CA ARG A 108 -18.91 6.98 -9.16
C ARG A 108 -17.90 7.96 -8.59
N PHE A 109 -17.85 8.00 -7.27
CA PHE A 109 -16.87 8.72 -6.48
C PHE A 109 -16.27 7.77 -5.46
N TYR A 110 -15.01 7.99 -5.13
CA TYR A 110 -14.27 7.18 -4.18
C TYR A 110 -13.82 8.08 -3.03
N VAL A 111 -14.35 7.84 -1.83
CA VAL A 111 -14.12 8.71 -0.68
C VAL A 111 -13.19 8.07 0.32
N SER A 112 -12.19 8.81 0.75
CA SER A 112 -11.16 8.42 1.70
C SER A 112 -11.10 9.42 2.86
N SER A 113 -10.70 8.94 4.04
CA SER A 113 -10.73 9.73 5.27
C SER A 113 -9.40 9.61 6.04
N LYS A 114 -8.98 10.71 6.66
CA LYS A 114 -7.97 10.77 7.73
C LYS A 114 -8.57 11.23 9.07
N ARG A 115 -9.89 11.40 9.13
CA ARG A 115 -10.57 11.78 10.37
C ARG A 115 -10.42 10.70 11.43
N PRO A 116 -10.36 11.06 12.72
CA PRO A 116 -10.20 10.09 13.80
C PRO A 116 -11.20 8.92 13.74
N GLY A 117 -10.78 7.75 14.20
CA GLY A 117 -11.66 6.58 14.30
C GLY A 117 -12.93 6.87 15.14
N GLY A 118 -14.07 6.37 14.68
CA GLY A 118 -15.39 6.66 15.25
C GLY A 118 -16.10 7.86 14.62
N THR A 119 -15.42 8.64 13.76
CA THR A 119 -16.05 9.80 13.11
C THR A 119 -17.04 9.39 12.04
N LEU A 120 -18.28 9.85 12.16
CA LEU A 120 -19.31 9.72 11.13
C LEU A 120 -19.33 10.96 10.24
N SER A 121 -19.19 10.76 8.93
CA SER A 121 -19.23 11.84 7.95
C SER A 121 -20.44 11.68 7.05
N GLN A 122 -21.39 12.59 7.18
CA GLN A 122 -22.53 12.68 6.27
C GLN A 122 -22.13 13.42 4.99
N ILE A 123 -22.48 12.84 3.86
CA ILE A 123 -22.08 13.28 2.51
C ILE A 123 -23.33 13.44 1.66
N HIS A 124 -23.36 14.52 0.90
CA HIS A 124 -24.37 14.87 -0.08
C HIS A 124 -23.73 15.04 -1.47
N ALA A 125 -24.55 15.20 -2.50
CA ALA A 125 -24.08 15.55 -3.83
C ALA A 125 -24.59 16.94 -4.21
N ALA A 126 -23.78 17.66 -4.98
CA ALA A 126 -24.12 18.94 -5.54
C ALA A 126 -23.87 18.94 -7.06
N ILE A 127 -24.77 19.57 -7.82
CA ILE A 127 -24.66 19.70 -9.27
C ILE A 127 -25.18 21.07 -9.72
N TRP A 128 -24.46 21.70 -10.64
CA TRP A 128 -24.88 22.94 -11.29
C TRP A 128 -25.69 22.61 -12.54
N MET A 129 -26.90 23.16 -12.63
CA MET A 129 -27.71 23.11 -13.86
C MET A 129 -27.22 24.13 -14.89
N ASP A 130 -26.88 25.32 -14.41
CA ASP A 130 -26.35 26.46 -15.15
C ASP A 130 -25.53 27.32 -14.16
N GLU A 131 -25.07 28.52 -14.56
CA GLU A 131 -24.21 29.38 -13.75
C GLU A 131 -24.88 29.87 -12.43
N ASP A 132 -26.21 29.89 -12.38
CA ASP A 132 -26.96 30.50 -11.28
C ASP A 132 -27.67 29.47 -10.39
N HIS A 133 -27.73 28.20 -10.82
CA HIS A 133 -28.60 27.20 -10.18
C HIS A 133 -27.82 25.96 -9.73
N LEU A 134 -27.41 25.98 -8.47
CA LEU A 134 -26.89 24.84 -7.74
C LEU A 134 -28.03 24.05 -7.09
N PHE A 135 -27.99 22.72 -7.26
CA PHE A 135 -28.86 21.80 -6.57
C PHE A 135 -28.05 20.87 -5.68
N VAL A 136 -28.53 20.65 -4.45
CA VAL A 136 -27.87 19.81 -3.43
C VAL A 136 -28.88 18.82 -2.87
N THR A 137 -28.44 17.59 -2.61
CA THR A 137 -29.30 16.52 -2.06
C THR A 137 -29.63 16.67 -0.57
N ASN A 138 -29.41 17.85 0.02
CA ASN A 138 -29.79 18.16 1.41
C ASN A 138 -31.15 18.87 1.51
N ALA A 139 -31.74 19.28 0.39
CA ALA A 139 -32.96 20.09 0.37
C ALA A 139 -34.02 19.49 -0.57
N GLU A 140 -35.29 19.83 -0.33
CA GLU A 140 -36.38 19.45 -1.22
C GLU A 140 -36.11 19.95 -2.67
N PRO A 141 -36.39 19.13 -3.70
CA PRO A 141 -37.13 17.85 -3.66
C PRO A 141 -36.24 16.61 -3.44
N PHE A 142 -34.92 16.78 -3.30
CA PHE A 142 -33.97 15.67 -3.28
C PHE A 142 -33.35 15.55 -1.89
N LYS A 143 -33.94 14.72 -1.03
CA LYS A 143 -33.37 14.39 0.29
C LYS A 143 -32.64 13.05 0.21
N SER A 144 -31.32 13.11 0.00
CA SER A 144 -30.46 11.93 -0.06
C SER A 144 -29.07 12.24 0.47
N SER A 145 -28.59 11.37 1.35
CA SER A 145 -27.23 11.43 1.88
C SER A 145 -26.72 10.02 2.15
N VAL A 146 -25.40 9.91 2.23
CA VAL A 146 -24.74 8.70 2.71
C VAL A 146 -23.87 9.06 3.91
N VAL A 147 -23.74 8.12 4.84
CA VAL A 147 -22.89 8.28 6.02
C VAL A 147 -21.76 7.28 5.92
N ILE A 148 -20.53 7.77 5.94
CA ILE A 148 -19.34 6.92 6.06
C ILE A 148 -18.77 7.01 7.47
N GLU A 149 -18.18 5.92 7.93
CA GLU A 149 -17.56 5.80 9.25
C GLU A 149 -16.05 5.67 9.08
N SER A 150 -15.30 6.60 9.67
CA SER A 150 -13.84 6.48 9.77
C SER A 150 -13.51 5.52 10.90
N ILE A 151 -12.67 4.52 10.66
CA ILE A 151 -12.23 3.56 11.67
C ILE A 151 -10.73 3.68 11.89
N ALA A 152 -10.27 3.44 13.13
CA ALA A 152 -8.85 3.51 13.45
C ALA A 152 -8.06 2.43 12.66
N PRO A 153 -6.88 2.77 12.11
CA PRO A 153 -5.96 1.79 11.53
C PRO A 153 -5.61 0.68 12.50
N VAL A 154 -5.19 -0.47 11.97
CA VAL A 154 -4.71 -1.59 12.80
C VAL A 154 -3.40 -1.18 13.50
N PRO A 155 -3.32 -1.23 14.84
CA PRO A 155 -2.10 -0.86 15.55
C PRO A 155 -0.91 -1.70 15.11
N ALA A 156 0.21 -1.04 14.85
CA ALA A 156 1.44 -1.68 14.42
C ALA A 156 2.04 -2.53 15.56
N HIS A 157 2.30 -3.81 15.29
CA HIS A 157 3.00 -4.71 16.21
C HIS A 157 3.72 -5.80 15.42
N LYS A 158 4.73 -6.41 16.05
CA LYS A 158 5.64 -7.36 15.39
C LYS A 158 4.92 -8.58 14.81
N ASP A 159 3.90 -9.10 15.50
CA ASP A 159 3.24 -10.36 15.14
C ASP A 159 2.40 -10.28 13.85
N LEU A 160 2.15 -9.06 13.35
CA LEU A 160 1.56 -8.85 12.02
C LEU A 160 2.46 -9.37 10.90
N PHE A 161 3.76 -9.51 11.15
CA PHE A 161 4.75 -9.82 10.14
C PHE A 161 5.52 -11.09 10.45
N GLN A 162 6.03 -11.69 9.38
CA GLN A 162 6.92 -12.83 9.43
C GLN A 162 8.09 -12.62 8.47
N LEU A 163 9.25 -13.13 8.88
CA LEU A 163 10.43 -13.26 8.03
C LEU A 163 10.74 -14.75 7.89
N SER A 164 10.54 -15.29 6.70
CA SER A 164 10.87 -16.67 6.37
C SER A 164 12.19 -16.70 5.60
N VAL A 165 13.18 -17.44 6.09
CA VAL A 165 14.49 -17.57 5.45
C VAL A 165 14.62 -18.97 4.86
N GLU A 166 14.93 -19.06 3.57
CA GLU A 166 15.12 -20.35 2.90
C GLU A 166 16.39 -21.05 3.38
N SER A 167 16.52 -22.34 3.02
CA SER A 167 17.77 -23.06 3.27
C SER A 167 18.90 -22.48 2.41
N PRO A 168 20.10 -22.26 2.99
CA PRO A 168 21.22 -21.71 2.25
C PRO A 168 21.67 -22.66 1.14
N LEU A 169 21.93 -22.11 -0.04
CA LEU A 169 22.67 -22.80 -1.09
C LEU A 169 24.16 -22.69 -0.81
N LYS A 170 24.86 -23.82 -0.83
CA LYS A 170 26.31 -23.87 -0.66
C LYS A 170 26.94 -24.50 -1.88
N TYR A 171 27.95 -23.85 -2.44
CA TYR A 171 28.63 -24.34 -3.64
C TYR A 171 30.07 -23.82 -3.69
N LYS A 172 30.85 -24.39 -4.61
CA LYS A 172 32.25 -24.01 -4.85
C LYS A 172 32.43 -23.65 -6.31
N LEU A 173 33.24 -22.63 -6.59
CA LEU A 173 33.68 -22.32 -7.95
C LEU A 173 35.21 -22.29 -8.00
N PRO A 174 35.82 -22.70 -9.13
CA PRO A 174 37.26 -22.56 -9.31
C PRO A 174 37.70 -21.13 -9.05
N SER A 175 38.75 -20.95 -8.26
CA SER A 175 39.29 -19.61 -8.02
C SER A 175 39.82 -19.04 -9.34
N LEU A 176 39.50 -17.78 -9.62
CA LEU A 176 40.08 -17.03 -10.75
C LEU A 176 41.61 -16.89 -10.62
N ASN A 177 42.17 -17.17 -9.44
CA ASN A 177 43.60 -17.18 -9.22
C ASN A 177 44.09 -18.64 -9.14
N LEU A 178 44.78 -19.07 -10.21
CA LEU A 178 45.16 -20.48 -10.48
C LEU A 178 46.03 -21.16 -9.41
N ASN A 179 46.48 -20.41 -8.39
CA ASN A 179 47.33 -20.89 -7.30
C ASN A 179 46.58 -21.08 -5.97
N TYR A 180 45.26 -20.93 -5.95
CA TYR A 180 44.45 -20.96 -4.73
C TYR A 180 43.31 -21.98 -4.79
N TRP A 181 42.87 -22.40 -3.60
CA TRP A 181 41.71 -23.26 -3.40
C TRP A 181 40.43 -22.64 -3.98
N ASP A 182 39.46 -23.49 -4.32
CA ASP A 182 38.14 -23.06 -4.78
C ASP A 182 37.50 -22.05 -3.81
N ASP A 183 36.84 -21.05 -4.37
CA ASP A 183 36.05 -20.11 -3.59
C ASP A 183 34.76 -20.80 -3.14
N GLU A 184 34.39 -20.61 -1.88
CA GLU A 184 33.18 -21.21 -1.29
C GLU A 184 32.11 -20.13 -1.17
N PHE A 185 30.90 -20.44 -1.61
CA PHE A 185 29.77 -19.51 -1.61
C PHE A 185 28.64 -20.04 -0.74
N GLU A 186 27.98 -19.14 -0.03
CA GLU A 186 26.74 -19.39 0.69
C GLU A 186 25.74 -18.27 0.34
N GLU A 187 24.59 -18.65 -0.19
CA GLU A 187 23.55 -17.72 -0.60
C GLU A 187 22.18 -18.12 -0.08
N THR A 188 21.42 -17.14 0.38
CA THR A 188 20.10 -17.36 0.98
C THR A 188 19.14 -16.24 0.62
N ALA A 189 17.89 -16.60 0.37
CA ALA A 189 16.79 -15.66 0.25
C ALA A 189 15.89 -15.68 1.49
N GLY A 190 15.56 -14.51 1.99
CA GLY A 190 14.53 -14.27 2.99
C GLY A 190 13.34 -13.56 2.37
N TYR A 191 12.14 -13.88 2.83
CA TYR A 191 10.90 -13.25 2.42
C TYR A 191 10.20 -12.67 3.63
N PHE A 192 10.03 -11.34 3.61
CA PHE A 192 9.33 -10.60 4.65
C PHE A 192 7.93 -10.21 4.15
N GLY A 193 6.90 -10.51 4.94
CA GLY A 193 5.52 -10.23 4.60
C GLY A 193 4.60 -10.32 5.81
N PHE A 194 3.30 -10.18 5.58
CA PHE A 194 2.31 -10.35 6.64
C PHE A 194 2.15 -11.82 7.05
N THR A 195 1.84 -12.05 8.32
CA THR A 195 1.56 -13.38 8.88
C THR A 195 0.19 -13.89 8.41
N ASP A 196 -0.82 -13.02 8.32
CA ASP A 196 -2.13 -13.39 7.76
C ASP A 196 -2.02 -13.44 6.22
N PRO A 197 -2.21 -14.61 5.58
CA PRO A 197 -2.10 -14.74 4.12
C PRO A 197 -3.18 -13.97 3.35
N ARG A 198 -4.24 -13.50 4.01
CA ARG A 198 -5.28 -12.67 3.39
C ARG A 198 -4.89 -11.21 3.32
N THR A 199 -3.85 -10.79 4.05
CA THR A 199 -3.33 -9.43 4.03
C THR A 199 -2.09 -9.40 3.15
N VAL A 200 -2.11 -8.62 2.09
CA VAL A 200 -0.94 -8.47 1.21
C VAL A 200 -0.32 -7.09 1.34
N MET A 201 1.00 -7.05 1.19
CA MET A 201 1.74 -5.80 1.03
C MET A 201 1.57 -5.29 -0.39
N VAL A 202 1.16 -4.03 -0.56
CA VAL A 202 0.91 -3.42 -1.87
C VAL A 202 1.93 -2.36 -2.24
N GLU A 203 2.64 -1.82 -1.25
CA GLU A 203 3.74 -0.88 -1.45
C GLU A 203 4.75 -1.01 -0.30
N SER A 204 6.03 -0.81 -0.59
CA SER A 204 7.08 -0.66 0.41
C SER A 204 8.04 0.43 -0.05
N ARG A 205 8.43 1.33 0.84
CA ARG A 205 9.34 2.44 0.52
C ARG A 205 10.48 2.48 1.52
N ALA A 206 11.70 2.46 1.01
CA ALA A 206 12.89 2.70 1.82
C ALA A 206 12.90 4.13 2.38
N LEU A 207 13.07 4.28 3.69
CA LEU A 207 13.18 5.57 4.38
C LEU A 207 14.63 5.92 4.77
N ALA A 208 15.54 4.93 4.77
CA ALA A 208 16.94 5.13 5.14
C ALA A 208 17.90 4.68 4.03
N THR A 209 18.14 3.37 3.90
CA THR A 209 18.96 2.81 2.81
C THR A 209 18.06 2.48 1.62
N PRO A 210 18.33 2.98 0.41
CA PRO A 210 17.52 2.69 -0.77
C PRO A 210 17.38 1.20 -1.07
N ALA A 211 16.28 0.82 -1.71
CA ALA A 211 16.09 -0.55 -2.18
C ALA A 211 17.26 -1.01 -3.06
N SER A 212 17.57 -2.30 -3.01
CA SER A 212 18.67 -2.95 -3.73
C SER A 212 20.09 -2.51 -3.33
N HIS A 213 20.24 -1.63 -2.35
CA HIS A 213 21.54 -1.30 -1.76
C HIS A 213 21.83 -2.21 -0.55
N ALA A 214 23.11 -2.49 -0.32
CA ALA A 214 23.53 -3.26 0.84
C ALA A 214 23.21 -2.48 2.14
N ILE A 215 22.48 -3.13 3.04
CA ILE A 215 22.26 -2.63 4.41
C ILE A 215 23.36 -3.13 5.35
N TYR A 216 24.08 -4.16 4.93
CA TYR A 216 25.25 -4.69 5.61
C TYR A 216 26.24 -5.20 4.58
N GLU A 217 27.50 -4.81 4.73
CA GLU A 217 28.60 -5.33 3.94
C GLU A 217 29.82 -5.53 4.84
N MET A 218 30.42 -6.72 4.78
CA MET A 218 31.61 -7.03 5.56
C MET A 218 32.63 -7.74 4.69
N ASN A 219 33.86 -7.30 4.81
CA ASN A 219 35.04 -8.06 4.44
C ASN A 219 35.75 -8.41 5.73
N ALA A 220 36.08 -9.66 5.96
CA ALA A 220 36.83 -10.04 7.15
C ALA A 220 37.85 -11.09 6.78
N TRP A 221 38.97 -11.03 7.49
CA TRP A 221 39.97 -12.06 7.45
C TRP A 221 39.86 -12.91 8.71
N ALA A 222 39.89 -14.23 8.55
CA ALA A 222 39.75 -15.18 9.64
C ALA A 222 40.70 -16.36 9.47
N HIS A 223 41.12 -16.91 10.61
CA HIS A 223 41.89 -18.15 10.69
C HIS A 223 40.95 -19.32 10.93
N ALA A 224 41.04 -20.38 10.12
CA ALA A 224 40.46 -21.65 10.53
C ALA A 224 41.31 -22.24 11.68
N LEU A 225 40.73 -22.34 12.89
CA LEU A 225 41.44 -22.82 14.09
C LEU A 225 41.94 -24.27 14.00
N ILE A 226 41.44 -25.08 13.05
CA ILE A 226 41.89 -26.46 12.81
C ILE A 226 41.90 -26.74 11.30
N SER A 227 43.08 -27.03 10.76
CA SER A 227 43.31 -27.66 9.45
C SER A 227 44.18 -28.89 9.66
N PHE A 228 43.76 -30.05 9.18
CA PHE A 228 44.57 -31.27 9.27
C PHE A 228 45.71 -31.29 8.24
N GLN A 229 45.84 -30.29 7.36
CA GLN A 229 46.82 -30.28 6.27
C GLN A 229 47.37 -28.88 5.90
N LEU A 230 47.64 -28.01 6.89
CA LEU A 230 48.29 -26.67 6.79
C LEU A 230 47.33 -25.47 6.81
N THR A 231 47.83 -24.39 7.41
CA THR A 231 47.18 -23.12 7.80
C THR A 231 46.33 -22.50 6.69
N ASN A 232 45.02 -22.40 6.89
CA ASN A 232 44.14 -21.80 5.89
C ASN A 232 43.49 -20.53 6.46
N ASP A 233 44.26 -19.46 6.37
CA ASP A 233 43.76 -18.09 6.43
C ASP A 233 42.81 -17.89 5.26
N TYR A 234 41.65 -17.31 5.53
CA TYR A 234 40.69 -17.01 4.47
C TYR A 234 40.11 -15.62 4.64
N SER A 235 39.79 -15.04 3.49
CA SER A 235 38.99 -13.85 3.39
C SER A 235 37.53 -14.27 3.27
N GLN A 236 36.64 -13.52 3.88
CA GLN A 236 35.20 -13.64 3.67
C GLN A 236 34.63 -12.29 3.28
N HIS A 237 33.75 -12.30 2.30
CA HIS A 237 32.90 -11.18 1.92
C HIS A 237 31.45 -11.58 2.22
N ARG A 238 30.71 -10.70 2.89
CA ARG A 238 29.29 -10.89 3.19
C ARG A 238 28.52 -9.62 2.84
N LYS A 239 27.34 -9.79 2.27
CA LYS A 239 26.45 -8.70 1.87
C LYS A 239 25.01 -9.07 2.14
N VAL A 240 24.26 -8.16 2.76
CA VAL A 240 22.81 -8.27 2.94
C VAL A 240 22.13 -7.13 2.21
N THR A 241 21.20 -7.45 1.32
CA THR A 241 20.46 -6.49 0.51
C THR A 241 18.97 -6.72 0.69
N VAL A 242 18.21 -5.65 0.92
CA VAL A 242 16.74 -5.68 1.01
C VAL A 242 16.16 -5.03 -0.24
N TYR A 243 15.15 -5.67 -0.80
CA TYR A 243 14.44 -5.22 -1.99
C TYR A 243 12.98 -4.92 -1.66
N GLU A 244 12.43 -3.94 -2.37
CA GLU A 244 11.05 -3.52 -2.23
C GLU A 244 10.05 -4.59 -2.72
N VAL A 245 8.81 -4.48 -2.26
CA VAL A 245 7.66 -5.16 -2.86
C VAL A 245 7.26 -4.44 -4.14
N GLY A 246 6.75 -5.19 -5.12
CA GLY A 246 6.23 -4.60 -6.34
C GLY A 246 5.98 -5.65 -7.42
N GLN A 247 6.20 -5.25 -8.67
CA GLN A 247 6.15 -6.18 -9.79
C GLN A 247 7.20 -7.29 -9.58
N PRO A 248 6.86 -8.55 -9.85
CA PRO A 248 7.80 -9.65 -9.70
C PRO A 248 9.10 -9.39 -10.46
N PHE A 249 10.22 -9.47 -9.76
CA PHE A 249 11.55 -9.35 -10.34
C PHE A 249 12.41 -10.54 -9.92
N THR A 250 13.54 -10.68 -10.59
CA THR A 250 14.52 -11.72 -10.32
C THR A 250 15.85 -11.09 -9.96
N VAL A 251 16.39 -11.46 -8.81
CA VAL A 251 17.77 -11.15 -8.44
C VAL A 251 18.62 -12.31 -8.89
N LYS A 252 19.63 -12.06 -9.72
CA LYS A 252 20.64 -13.08 -10.03
C LYS A 252 21.77 -13.00 -9.03
N SER A 253 22.21 -14.17 -8.57
CA SER A 253 23.51 -14.29 -7.93
C SER A 253 24.59 -13.75 -8.86
N PRO A 254 25.54 -12.95 -8.35
CA PRO A 254 26.66 -12.48 -9.15
C PRO A 254 27.58 -13.60 -9.63
N ASP A 255 27.58 -14.77 -8.98
CA ASP A 255 28.56 -15.84 -9.25
C ASP A 255 27.93 -17.17 -9.71
N SER A 256 26.74 -17.54 -9.22
CA SER A 256 26.10 -18.82 -9.60
C SER A 256 25.09 -18.71 -10.74
N ASP A 257 24.79 -17.50 -11.22
CA ASP A 257 23.65 -17.21 -12.11
C ASP A 257 22.27 -17.64 -11.54
N ARG A 258 22.21 -18.11 -10.29
CA ARG A 258 20.96 -18.51 -9.64
C ARG A 258 20.01 -17.33 -9.55
N ALA A 259 18.77 -17.59 -9.94
CA ALA A 259 17.67 -16.64 -9.84
C ALA A 259 16.97 -16.78 -8.48
N TYR A 260 16.83 -15.66 -7.76
CA TYR A 260 15.93 -15.48 -6.63
C TYR A 260 14.75 -14.65 -7.09
N HIS A 261 13.56 -15.26 -7.08
CA HIS A 261 12.34 -14.62 -7.53
C HIS A 261 11.64 -13.94 -6.37
N GLN A 262 11.30 -12.66 -6.53
CA GLN A 262 10.43 -11.99 -5.58
C GLN A 262 9.05 -12.66 -5.57
N ARG A 263 8.47 -12.83 -4.39
CA ARG A 263 7.12 -13.38 -4.20
C ARG A 263 6.11 -12.23 -4.11
N PRO A 264 4.95 -12.32 -4.78
CA PRO A 264 3.89 -11.31 -4.64
C PRO A 264 3.57 -11.01 -3.17
N GLY A 265 3.42 -9.72 -2.83
CA GLY A 265 3.10 -9.27 -1.48
C GLY A 265 4.22 -9.42 -0.45
N HIS A 266 5.44 -9.79 -0.86
CA HIS A 266 6.59 -9.93 0.03
C HIS A 266 7.77 -9.06 -0.43
N MET A 267 8.53 -8.57 0.53
CA MET A 267 9.87 -8.03 0.30
C MET A 267 10.87 -9.18 0.23
N LEU A 268 11.87 -9.04 -0.64
CA LEU A 268 12.98 -10.01 -0.77
C LEU A 268 14.19 -9.50 -0.01
N ILE A 269 14.84 -10.39 0.74
CA ILE A 269 16.11 -10.14 1.42
C ILE A 269 17.12 -11.14 0.87
N HIS A 270 18.20 -10.65 0.28
CA HIS A 270 19.27 -11.51 -0.23
C HIS A 270 20.46 -11.45 0.70
N LEU A 271 20.89 -12.61 1.19
CA LEU A 271 22.10 -12.80 1.98
C LEU A 271 23.10 -13.52 1.09
N TYR A 272 24.22 -12.85 0.83
CA TYR A 272 25.31 -13.38 0.02
C TYR A 272 26.57 -13.48 0.89
N ALA A 273 27.26 -14.61 0.80
CA ALA A 273 28.56 -14.82 1.41
C ALA A 273 29.49 -15.54 0.44
N ARG A 274 30.73 -15.05 0.37
CA ARG A 274 31.83 -15.67 -0.37
C ARG A 274 33.03 -15.79 0.54
N ARG A 275 33.65 -16.95 0.55
CA ARG A 275 34.93 -17.23 1.17
C ARG A 275 35.96 -17.49 0.08
N PHE A 276 37.11 -16.82 0.17
CA PHE A 276 38.15 -16.87 -0.86
C PHE A 276 39.53 -16.74 -0.21
N TYR A 277 40.56 -17.16 -0.93
CA TYR A 277 41.92 -17.27 -0.43
C TYR A 277 42.82 -16.31 -1.19
N ASN A 278 42.92 -15.03 -0.78
CA ASN A 278 43.91 -14.13 -1.38
C ASN A 278 44.09 -12.73 -0.76
N ARG A 279 43.31 -12.30 0.24
CA ARG A 279 43.34 -10.88 0.64
C ARG A 279 43.19 -10.66 2.14
N HIS A 280 44.15 -10.00 2.76
CA HIS A 280 44.09 -9.65 4.18
C HIS A 280 43.58 -8.23 4.32
N TYR A 281 42.26 -8.08 4.41
CA TYR A 281 41.64 -6.82 4.79
C TYR A 281 40.34 -7.09 5.55
N SER A 282 40.08 -6.22 6.53
CA SER A 282 38.89 -6.28 7.35
C SER A 282 38.19 -4.92 7.27
N SER A 283 36.92 -4.93 6.86
CA SER A 283 36.03 -3.78 6.89
C SER A 283 34.62 -4.26 7.17
N SER A 284 33.83 -3.46 7.88
CA SER A 284 32.42 -3.74 8.09
C SER A 284 31.65 -2.44 8.03
N GLU A 285 30.62 -2.40 7.20
CA GLU A 285 29.69 -1.30 7.10
C GLU A 285 28.29 -1.83 7.40
N SER A 286 27.59 -1.15 8.31
CA SER A 286 26.18 -1.41 8.59
C SER A 286 25.43 -0.10 8.40
N ARG A 287 24.37 -0.13 7.60
CA ARG A 287 23.48 1.01 7.33
C ARG A 287 22.11 0.74 7.92
N ARG A 288 21.41 1.79 8.33
CA ARG A 288 20.03 1.66 8.81
C ARG A 288 19.10 1.24 7.68
N SER A 289 18.18 0.33 7.97
CA SER A 289 17.24 -0.22 6.99
C SER A 289 15.80 -0.05 7.46
N ILE A 290 15.30 1.18 7.39
CA ILE A 290 13.93 1.55 7.76
C ILE A 290 13.06 1.57 6.51
N TRP A 291 11.87 1.01 6.60
CA TRP A 291 10.92 0.85 5.52
C TRP A 291 9.52 1.25 5.94
N ASN A 292 8.83 2.03 5.10
CA ASN A 292 7.39 2.24 5.20
C ASN A 292 6.68 1.18 4.34
N VAL A 293 5.96 0.29 4.99
CA VAL A 293 5.25 -0.85 4.40
C VAL A 293 3.75 -0.55 4.42
N ILE A 294 3.06 -0.70 3.29
CA ILE A 294 1.63 -0.41 3.16
C ILE A 294 0.88 -1.69 2.80
N ASP A 295 -0.18 -2.00 3.55
CA ASP A 295 -1.07 -3.13 3.25
C ASP A 295 -2.15 -2.77 2.21
N GLN A 296 -2.85 -3.79 1.72
CA GLN A 296 -4.00 -3.64 0.83
C GLN A 296 -5.16 -2.83 1.42
N HIS A 297 -5.17 -2.56 2.72
CA HIS A 297 -6.16 -1.72 3.39
C HIS A 297 -5.66 -0.28 3.58
N GLY A 298 -4.48 0.06 3.06
CA GLY A 298 -3.88 1.38 3.14
C GLY A 298 -3.21 1.71 4.47
N ASN A 299 -3.14 0.76 5.40
CA ASN A 299 -2.46 0.94 6.68
C ASN A 299 -0.95 0.95 6.45
N ALA A 300 -0.25 1.88 7.09
CA ALA A 300 1.18 2.06 6.97
C ALA A 300 1.90 1.56 8.23
N TYR A 301 3.03 0.90 8.02
CA TYR A 301 3.84 0.29 9.07
C TYR A 301 5.30 0.66 8.85
N GLU A 302 5.99 1.09 9.90
CA GLU A 302 7.42 1.33 9.83
C GLU A 302 8.18 0.10 10.36
N VAL A 303 9.01 -0.50 9.50
CA VAL A 303 9.77 -1.72 9.78
C VAL A 303 11.25 -1.42 9.68
N GLU A 304 12.04 -1.80 10.69
CA GLU A 304 13.49 -1.69 10.66
C GLU A 304 14.14 -3.09 10.62
N PHE A 305 14.97 -3.34 9.62
CA PHE A 305 15.76 -4.58 9.54
C PHE A 305 17.11 -4.39 10.22
N SER A 306 17.52 -5.41 10.98
CA SER A 306 18.80 -5.48 11.66
C SER A 306 19.57 -6.72 11.25
N VAL A 307 20.89 -6.60 11.15
CA VAL A 307 21.78 -7.69 10.75
C VAL A 307 22.71 -8.04 11.91
N ALA A 308 22.79 -9.33 12.23
CA ALA A 308 23.59 -9.86 13.34
C ALA A 308 24.51 -10.99 12.86
N GLU A 309 25.37 -11.46 13.78
CA GLU A 309 26.28 -12.59 13.57
C GLU A 309 27.12 -12.45 12.28
N ALA A 310 27.67 -11.26 12.08
CA ALA A 310 28.50 -10.93 10.92
C ALA A 310 27.77 -11.15 9.57
N GLY A 311 26.46 -10.86 9.49
CA GLY A 311 25.70 -11.02 8.25
C GLY A 311 25.07 -12.41 8.07
N LYS A 312 25.06 -13.25 9.10
CA LYS A 312 24.42 -14.57 9.05
C LYS A 312 22.93 -14.53 9.41
N HIS A 313 22.54 -13.55 10.22
CA HIS A 313 21.18 -13.45 10.72
C HIS A 313 20.58 -12.08 10.40
N VAL A 314 19.33 -12.09 9.93
CA VAL A 314 18.53 -10.89 9.71
C VAL A 314 17.29 -10.98 10.59
N SER A 315 17.00 -9.91 11.31
CA SER A 315 15.81 -9.77 12.13
C SER A 315 15.12 -8.44 11.81
N PHE A 316 13.93 -8.22 12.37
CA PHE A 316 13.19 -6.98 12.18
C PHE A 316 12.48 -6.54 13.46
N THR A 317 12.22 -5.23 13.52
CA THR A 317 11.34 -4.58 14.50
C THR A 317 10.27 -3.79 13.77
N VAL A 318 9.14 -3.54 14.45
CA VAL A 318 8.03 -2.73 13.93
C VAL A 318 7.86 -1.54 14.88
N ASN A 319 7.97 -0.33 14.35
CA ASN A 319 7.83 0.89 15.15
C ASN A 319 6.34 1.22 15.33
N ALA A 320 5.90 1.27 16.59
CA ALA A 320 4.51 1.51 16.96
C ALA A 320 4.07 2.98 16.86
N ASN A 321 4.99 3.90 16.55
CA ASN A 321 4.79 5.35 16.74
C ASN A 321 4.10 6.08 15.58
N ASN A 322 3.66 5.37 14.52
CA ASN A 322 3.02 5.98 13.33
C ASN A 322 1.60 5.43 13.08
N ALA A 323 0.80 5.23 14.13
CA ALA A 323 -0.62 4.87 14.04
C ALA A 323 -1.52 6.11 14.16
#